data_AF-A0AAU5LNV2-F1
#
_entry.id   AF-A0AAU5LNV2-F1
#
_cell.length_a   1.000
_cell.length_b   1.000
_cell.length_c   1.000
_cell.angle_alpha   90.00
_cell.angle_beta   90.00
_cell.angle_gamma   90.00
#
_symmetry.space_group_name_H-M   'P 1'
#
loop_
_entity.id
_entity.type
_entity.pdbx_description
1 polymer ?
#
loop_
_entity_poly.entity_id
_entity_poly.type
_entity_poly.pdbx_seq_one_letter_code
_entity_poly.pdbx_strand_id
1 'polypeptide(L)'
;MHVPILKRLACFAAAAAMALTGAITSPPPEAVAATGDGYPTDSNIRYFGRWNTSDASAYVSEWAGAYVTVGFTGTTVKLRQRNAIDLYASIDGGSFVAYKAVSGTVNLTPTKLAAGTHTLRVSYRPIAGSYKGDAVFRGVILDSGAKTVIPSVPSRIIEFIGDSITVGSGSSRPALSAYGWLTGERLGMGHTQIALGGSCLVAAADGCFGVVDRWLRTGIAADAPNWNFSKYKASIVVINLGTNDVGHGVSGEQFQTAYVTLLKRVRARYPDASIYALKTFRKRYPAETQAAVRTLTDAGDTKVHFVNTDGWIVESTDTVDNVHPNDTGHRKIADRLVALLN
;
A
#
# COMPACT_ATOMS: atom_id res chain seq x y z
N MET A 1 -64.57 -89.92 5.36
CA MET A 1 -64.49 -89.81 6.84
C MET A 1 -64.24 -88.36 7.19
N HIS A 2 -65.14 -87.76 7.98
CA HIS A 2 -65.10 -86.37 8.45
C HIS A 2 -63.90 -86.10 9.36
N VAL A 3 -63.22 -84.94 9.20
CA VAL A 3 -62.91 -83.92 10.24
C VAL A 3 -62.49 -82.60 9.52
N PRO A 4 -63.02 -81.41 9.88
CA PRO A 4 -62.61 -80.11 9.32
C PRO A 4 -61.76 -79.28 10.31
N ILE A 5 -60.71 -78.58 9.86
CA ILE A 5 -59.99 -77.61 10.72
C ILE A 5 -59.47 -76.37 9.94
N LEU A 6 -59.97 -75.22 10.41
CA LEU A 6 -59.46 -73.84 10.44
C LEU A 6 -58.94 -73.13 9.17
N LYS A 7 -59.73 -72.12 8.76
CA LYS A 7 -59.31 -70.93 8.01
C LYS A 7 -58.33 -70.07 8.85
N ARG A 8 -57.19 -69.70 8.29
CA ARG A 8 -56.39 -68.55 8.71
C ARG A 8 -56.29 -67.56 7.55
N LEU A 9 -56.86 -66.37 7.75
CA LEU A 9 -56.63 -65.19 6.90
C LEU A 9 -55.19 -64.70 7.13
N ALA A 10 -54.41 -64.56 6.07
CA ALA A 10 -53.14 -63.84 6.09
C ALA A 10 -53.33 -62.47 5.43
N CYS A 11 -53.26 -61.40 6.23
CA CYS A 11 -53.11 -60.03 5.75
C CYS A 11 -51.66 -59.83 5.28
N PHE A 12 -51.46 -59.59 3.98
CA PHE A 12 -50.21 -59.05 3.46
C PHE A 12 -50.32 -57.52 3.39
N ALA A 13 -49.59 -56.85 4.27
CA ALA A 13 -49.33 -55.42 4.17
C ALA A 13 -48.13 -55.21 3.23
N ALA A 14 -48.35 -54.51 2.11
CA ALA A 14 -47.27 -54.04 1.23
C ALA A 14 -46.76 -52.69 1.75
N ALA A 15 -45.57 -52.68 2.35
CA ALA A 15 -44.86 -51.45 2.71
C ALA A 15 -44.07 -50.95 1.48
N ALA A 16 -44.34 -49.72 1.06
CA ALA A 16 -43.58 -49.03 0.01
C ALA A 16 -42.19 -48.64 0.55
N ALA A 17 -41.13 -49.12 -0.10
CA ALA A 17 -39.76 -48.70 0.17
C ALA A 17 -39.44 -47.43 -0.63
N MET A 18 -39.31 -46.30 0.06
CA MET A 18 -38.82 -45.04 -0.50
C MET A 18 -37.28 -45.09 -0.55
N ALA A 19 -36.70 -45.20 -1.75
CA ALA A 19 -35.26 -45.12 -1.94
C ALA A 19 -34.82 -43.64 -1.94
N LEU A 20 -34.17 -43.21 -0.86
CA LEU A 20 -33.43 -41.94 -0.84
C LEU A 20 -32.10 -42.11 -1.59
N THR A 21 -32.03 -41.60 -2.82
CA THR A 21 -30.74 -41.38 -3.51
C THR A 21 -30.08 -40.13 -2.91
N GLY A 22 -29.18 -40.34 -1.95
CA GLY A 22 -28.28 -39.28 -1.49
C GLY A 22 -27.30 -38.91 -2.59
N ALA A 23 -27.45 -37.72 -3.18
CA ALA A 23 -26.44 -37.14 -4.04
C ALA A 23 -25.22 -36.79 -3.17
N ILE A 24 -24.14 -37.54 -3.31
CA ILE A 24 -22.85 -37.22 -2.71
C ILE A 24 -22.27 -36.06 -3.52
N THR A 25 -22.53 -34.83 -3.10
CA THR A 25 -21.84 -33.66 -3.63
C THR A 25 -20.42 -33.66 -3.06
N SER A 26 -19.45 -34.07 -3.85
CA SER A 26 -18.04 -33.81 -3.54
C SER A 26 -17.85 -32.30 -3.41
N PRO A 27 -17.17 -31.81 -2.36
CA PRO A 27 -16.78 -30.39 -2.33
C PRO A 27 -15.91 -30.09 -3.56
N PRO A 28 -15.99 -28.86 -4.12
CA PRO A 28 -15.06 -28.47 -5.17
C PRO A 28 -13.63 -28.67 -4.65
N PRO A 29 -12.66 -29.08 -5.49
CA PRO A 29 -11.28 -29.18 -5.05
C PRO A 29 -10.86 -27.81 -4.51
N GLU A 30 -10.46 -27.77 -3.23
CA GLU A 30 -9.79 -26.61 -2.66
C GLU A 30 -8.64 -26.28 -3.60
N ALA A 31 -8.61 -25.04 -4.11
CA ALA A 31 -7.49 -24.55 -4.90
C ALA A 31 -6.23 -24.76 -4.04
N VAL A 32 -5.40 -25.73 -4.41
CA VAL A 32 -4.15 -26.04 -3.71
C VAL A 32 -3.29 -24.79 -3.81
N ALA A 33 -3.21 -24.03 -2.70
CA ALA A 33 -2.38 -22.84 -2.61
C ALA A 33 -0.95 -23.20 -3.03
N ALA A 34 -0.39 -22.42 -3.95
CA ALA A 34 0.98 -22.56 -4.42
C ALA A 34 1.90 -22.69 -3.20
N THR A 35 2.76 -23.71 -3.17
CA THR A 35 3.83 -23.81 -2.18
C THR A 35 4.86 -22.75 -2.52
N GLY A 36 4.98 -21.73 -1.68
CA GLY A 36 6.04 -20.74 -1.78
C GLY A 36 7.14 -21.01 -0.76
N ASP A 37 8.38 -20.74 -1.17
CA ASP A 37 9.60 -20.91 -0.37
C ASP A 37 9.87 -19.74 0.59
N GLY A 38 8.98 -18.73 0.57
CA GLY A 38 9.11 -17.51 1.36
C GLY A 38 10.23 -16.58 0.91
N TYR A 39 10.91 -16.83 -0.22
CA TYR A 39 11.91 -15.92 -0.78
C TYR A 39 11.24 -14.75 -1.53
N PRO A 40 11.98 -13.68 -1.89
CA PRO A 40 11.36 -12.53 -2.53
C PRO A 40 10.61 -12.83 -3.83
N THR A 41 11.04 -13.84 -4.58
CA THR A 41 10.40 -14.33 -5.82
C THR A 41 9.16 -15.17 -5.60
N ASP A 42 8.81 -15.50 -4.36
CA ASP A 42 7.62 -16.28 -4.01
C ASP A 42 6.34 -15.57 -4.50
N SER A 43 5.60 -16.26 -5.39
CA SER A 43 4.39 -15.74 -6.02
C SER A 43 3.23 -15.46 -5.06
N ASN A 44 3.29 -16.00 -3.83
CA ASN A 44 2.32 -15.72 -2.78
C ASN A 44 2.55 -14.36 -2.10
N ILE A 45 3.74 -13.75 -2.27
CA ILE A 45 4.07 -12.48 -1.63
C ILE A 45 3.53 -11.31 -2.45
N ARG A 46 2.88 -10.37 -1.77
CA ARG A 46 2.34 -9.16 -2.39
C ARG A 46 3.16 -7.94 -1.97
N TYR A 47 3.64 -7.20 -2.97
CA TYR A 47 4.45 -6.00 -2.79
C TYR A 47 3.61 -4.76 -3.13
N PHE A 48 3.64 -3.77 -2.23
CA PHE A 48 3.03 -2.47 -2.44
C PHE A 48 4.10 -1.39 -2.45
N GLY A 49 3.97 -0.45 -3.38
CA GLY A 49 5.00 0.53 -3.73
C GLY A 49 6.00 0.02 -4.76
N ARG A 50 7.12 0.74 -4.88
CA ARG A 50 8.12 0.48 -5.93
C ARG A 50 9.33 -0.21 -5.35
N TRP A 51 9.52 -1.44 -5.80
CA TRP A 51 10.60 -2.31 -5.36
C TRP A 51 11.56 -2.54 -6.52
N ASN A 52 12.85 -2.30 -6.29
CA ASN A 52 13.90 -2.82 -7.14
C ASN A 52 13.95 -4.34 -6.96
N THR A 53 13.78 -5.06 -8.07
CA THR A 53 13.67 -6.53 -8.12
C THR A 53 14.79 -7.16 -8.96
N SER A 54 15.87 -6.42 -9.25
CA SER A 54 16.99 -6.91 -10.05
C SER A 54 17.76 -8.05 -9.40
N ASP A 55 17.73 -8.14 -8.06
CA ASP A 55 18.28 -9.24 -7.28
C ASP A 55 17.13 -10.13 -6.77
N ALA A 56 17.05 -11.36 -7.27
CA ALA A 56 16.01 -12.32 -6.87
C ALA A 56 16.05 -12.70 -5.36
N SER A 57 17.18 -12.45 -4.68
CA SER A 57 17.37 -12.75 -3.27
C SER A 57 17.09 -11.56 -2.33
N ALA A 58 16.89 -10.36 -2.89
CA ALA A 58 16.73 -9.13 -2.14
C ALA A 58 15.94 -8.08 -2.95
N TYR A 59 14.70 -7.82 -2.55
CA TYR A 59 13.92 -6.72 -3.13
C TYR A 59 14.03 -5.49 -2.25
N VAL A 60 14.35 -4.33 -2.83
CA VAL A 60 14.62 -3.09 -2.08
C VAL A 60 13.66 -1.99 -2.50
N SER A 61 13.02 -1.33 -1.53
CA SER A 61 12.28 -0.09 -1.79
C SER A 61 13.04 1.11 -1.23
N GLU A 62 13.05 2.21 -1.97
CA GLU A 62 13.64 3.47 -1.51
C GLU A 62 12.57 4.52 -1.17
N TRP A 63 11.39 4.40 -1.76
CA TRP A 63 10.27 5.31 -1.52
C TRP A 63 9.57 5.04 -0.20
N ALA A 64 8.90 6.08 0.31
CA ALA A 64 8.10 5.96 1.52
C ALA A 64 6.88 5.05 1.33
N GLY A 65 6.39 4.49 2.45
CA GLY A 65 5.12 3.76 2.48
C GLY A 65 5.10 2.47 1.68
N ALA A 66 6.24 1.94 1.24
CA ALA A 66 6.31 0.61 0.67
C ALA A 66 6.19 -0.46 1.76
N TYR A 67 5.44 -1.51 1.45
CA TYR A 67 5.23 -2.62 2.36
C TYR A 67 5.03 -3.93 1.61
N VAL A 68 5.22 -5.04 2.33
CA VAL A 68 4.96 -6.38 1.85
C VAL A 68 3.84 -7.02 2.67
N THR A 69 3.05 -7.86 2.01
CA THR A 69 2.03 -8.70 2.65
C THR A 69 2.30 -10.16 2.30
N VAL A 70 2.34 -11.01 3.31
CA VAL A 70 2.61 -12.45 3.20
C VAL A 70 1.53 -13.21 3.96
N GLY A 71 0.80 -14.09 3.28
CA GLY A 71 0.01 -15.11 3.98
C GLY A 71 0.91 -16.30 4.34
N PHE A 72 0.73 -16.89 5.52
CA PHE A 72 1.51 -18.07 5.94
C PHE A 72 0.71 -19.01 6.83
N THR A 73 1.07 -20.29 6.81
CA THR A 73 0.55 -21.30 7.75
C THR A 73 1.52 -21.51 8.91
N GLY A 74 1.06 -22.11 10.01
CA GLY A 74 1.91 -22.50 11.14
C GLY A 74 1.64 -21.66 12.37
N THR A 75 2.66 -21.49 13.21
CA THR A 75 2.57 -20.79 14.50
C THR A 75 3.64 -19.70 14.67
N THR A 76 4.69 -19.70 13.84
CA THR A 76 5.75 -18.69 13.89
C THR A 76 6.15 -18.16 12.51
N VAL A 77 6.61 -16.91 12.49
CA VAL A 77 7.23 -16.28 11.32
C VAL A 77 8.43 -15.43 11.73
N LYS A 78 9.53 -15.55 10.98
CA LYS A 78 10.71 -14.69 11.09
C LYS A 78 10.98 -14.01 9.76
N LEU A 79 11.57 -12.82 9.81
CA LEU A 79 11.94 -12.04 8.64
C LEU A 79 13.45 -12.11 8.40
N ARG A 80 13.87 -12.31 7.15
CA ARG A 80 15.27 -12.21 6.73
C ARG A 80 15.60 -10.76 6.34
N GLN A 81 16.57 -10.18 7.03
CA GLN A 81 17.11 -8.83 6.82
C GLN A 81 18.61 -8.90 6.55
N ARG A 82 19.14 -7.89 5.85
CA ARG A 82 20.58 -7.74 5.61
C ARG A 82 21.21 -6.87 6.69
N ASN A 83 21.15 -5.56 6.52
CA ASN A 83 21.73 -4.57 7.43
C ASN A 83 20.71 -4.10 8.47
N ALA A 84 21.18 -3.40 9.50
CA ALA A 84 20.32 -2.81 10.51
C ALA A 84 19.33 -1.82 9.89
N ILE A 85 18.04 -1.99 10.22
CA ILE A 85 16.93 -1.16 9.74
C ILE A 85 15.83 -1.10 10.80
N ASP A 86 15.09 0.01 10.84
CA ASP A 86 13.84 0.09 11.58
C ASP A 86 12.70 -0.35 10.67
N LEU A 87 11.87 -1.25 11.18
CA LEU A 87 10.69 -1.74 10.50
C LEU A 87 9.52 -1.86 11.46
N TYR A 88 8.36 -2.05 10.88
CA TYR A 88 7.13 -2.30 11.58
C TYR A 88 6.46 -3.53 11.01
N ALA A 89 5.99 -4.42 11.88
CA ALA A 89 5.27 -5.62 11.47
C ALA A 89 3.89 -5.69 12.13
N SER A 90 2.90 -6.16 11.38
CA SER A 90 1.55 -6.46 11.85
C SER A 90 1.22 -7.91 11.50
N ILE A 91 0.63 -8.63 12.44
CA ILE A 91 0.13 -10.00 12.27
C ILE A 91 -1.40 -9.95 12.39
N ASP A 92 -2.09 -10.60 11.46
CA ASP A 92 -3.55 -10.78 11.46
C ASP A 92 -4.36 -9.49 11.60
N GLY A 93 -3.85 -8.40 11.01
CA GLY A 93 -4.49 -7.08 11.08
C GLY A 93 -4.37 -6.39 12.45
N GLY A 94 -3.61 -6.95 13.38
CA GLY A 94 -3.29 -6.33 14.66
C GLY A 94 -2.42 -5.08 14.53
N SER A 95 -2.24 -4.37 15.64
CA SER A 95 -1.41 -3.16 15.69
C SER A 95 0.02 -3.41 15.20
N PHE A 96 0.56 -2.47 14.42
CA PHE A 96 1.95 -2.55 13.98
C PHE A 96 2.92 -2.42 15.17
N VAL A 97 3.76 -3.42 15.38
CA VAL A 97 4.86 -3.46 16.36
C VAL A 97 6.13 -2.90 15.74
N ALA A 98 6.89 -2.10 16.49
CA ALA A 98 8.16 -1.51 16.02
C ALA A 98 9.36 -2.41 16.36
N TYR A 99 10.21 -2.63 15.37
CA TYR A 99 11.49 -3.34 15.47
C TYR A 99 12.58 -2.36 15.07
N LYS A 100 13.46 -1.98 16.01
CA LYS A 100 14.46 -0.93 15.81
C LYS A 100 15.85 -1.53 15.59
N ALA A 101 16.58 -1.00 14.61
CA ALA A 101 17.94 -1.41 14.27
C ALA A 101 18.13 -2.93 14.14
N VAL A 102 17.12 -3.65 13.63
CA VAL A 102 17.15 -5.12 13.50
C VAL A 102 17.84 -5.55 12.20
N SER A 103 18.52 -6.69 12.24
CA SER A 103 19.26 -7.27 11.11
C SER A 103 19.24 -8.80 11.16
N GLY A 104 19.71 -9.48 10.11
CA GLY A 104 19.79 -10.94 10.07
C GLY A 104 18.41 -11.61 10.13
N THR A 105 18.22 -12.56 11.06
CA THR A 105 16.92 -13.21 11.26
C THR A 105 16.16 -12.54 12.40
N VAL A 106 15.04 -11.89 12.08
CA VAL A 106 14.21 -11.16 13.05
C VAL A 106 12.98 -11.99 13.40
N ASN A 107 12.84 -12.39 14.67
CA ASN A 107 11.66 -13.13 15.12
C ASN A 107 10.47 -12.17 15.32
N LEU A 108 9.40 -12.35 14.53
CA LEU A 108 8.21 -11.49 14.59
C LEU A 108 7.10 -12.06 15.48
N THR A 109 7.23 -13.32 15.89
CA THR A 109 6.29 -14.05 16.75
C THR A 109 7.08 -14.69 17.91
N PRO A 110 7.61 -13.89 18.86
CA PRO A 110 8.32 -14.42 20.02
C PRO A 110 7.43 -15.30 20.89
N THR A 111 6.13 -14.99 20.92
CA THR A 111 5.08 -15.89 21.41
C THR A 111 4.44 -16.57 20.20
N LYS A 112 4.30 -17.90 20.27
CA LYS A 112 3.66 -18.68 19.21
C LYS A 112 2.20 -18.25 19.02
N LEU A 113 1.78 -18.16 17.76
CA LEU A 113 0.37 -18.02 17.39
C LEU A 113 -0.35 -19.36 17.58
N ALA A 114 -1.68 -19.32 17.56
CA ALA A 114 -2.46 -20.54 17.38
C ALA A 114 -2.09 -21.19 16.04
N ALA A 115 -2.20 -22.52 15.93
CA ALA A 115 -1.97 -23.19 14.65
C ALA A 115 -3.06 -22.77 13.65
N GLY A 116 -2.65 -22.27 12.48
CA GLY A 116 -3.60 -21.86 11.46
C GLY A 116 -2.94 -21.15 10.28
N THR A 117 -3.75 -20.36 9.58
CA THR A 117 -3.32 -19.45 8.52
C THR A 117 -3.36 -18.02 9.04
N HIS A 118 -2.28 -17.29 8.81
CA HIS A 118 -2.03 -15.94 9.31
C HIS A 118 -1.62 -15.01 8.17
N THR A 119 -1.73 -13.71 8.41
CA THR A 119 -1.22 -12.68 7.51
C THR A 119 -0.18 -11.82 8.20
N LEU A 120 1.00 -11.69 7.59
CA LEU A 120 2.05 -10.75 7.98
C LEU A 120 2.04 -9.55 7.03
N ARG A 121 2.08 -8.34 7.59
CA ARG A 121 2.45 -7.11 6.88
C ARG A 121 3.74 -6.55 7.45
N VAL A 122 4.69 -6.20 6.59
CA VAL A 122 5.93 -5.51 6.99
C VAL A 122 6.06 -4.20 6.23
N SER A 123 6.21 -3.12 6.97
CA SER A 123 6.52 -1.78 6.44
C SER A 123 7.86 -1.33 6.99
N TYR A 124 8.65 -0.67 6.16
CA TYR A 124 9.96 -0.19 6.54
C TYR A 124 9.89 1.29 6.91
N ARG A 125 10.79 1.75 7.78
CA ARG A 125 10.96 3.19 7.98
C ARG A 125 11.54 3.79 6.69
N PRO A 126 10.96 4.88 6.16
CA PRO A 126 11.40 5.44 4.89
C PRO A 126 12.83 5.98 4.97
N ILE A 127 13.58 5.84 3.88
CA ILE A 127 14.85 6.56 3.70
C ILE A 127 14.50 8.04 3.47
N ALA A 128 14.64 8.87 4.50
CA ALA A 128 14.33 10.29 4.44
C ALA A 128 15.33 11.11 5.28
N GLY A 129 15.95 12.10 4.64
CA GLY A 129 16.94 12.98 5.28
C GLY A 129 18.15 12.20 5.81
N SER A 130 18.37 12.28 7.12
CA SER A 130 19.50 11.62 7.80
C SER A 130 19.24 10.15 8.14
N TYR A 131 18.02 9.64 7.98
CA TYR A 131 17.72 8.25 8.27
C TYR A 131 18.37 7.33 7.22
N LYS A 132 19.26 6.46 7.69
CA LYS A 132 19.96 5.48 6.86
C LYS A 132 19.49 4.08 7.20
N GLY A 133 19.36 3.25 6.18
CA GLY A 133 18.98 1.85 6.33
C GLY A 133 18.57 1.27 4.99
N ASP A 134 18.64 -0.04 4.90
CA ASP A 134 18.34 -0.81 3.69
C ASP A 134 16.94 -1.40 3.84
N ALA A 135 15.93 -0.76 3.24
CA ALA A 135 14.55 -1.25 3.24
C ALA A 135 14.40 -2.45 2.28
N VAL A 136 15.14 -3.51 2.61
CA VAL A 136 15.25 -4.76 1.87
C VAL A 136 14.32 -5.81 2.46
N PHE A 137 13.66 -6.55 1.59
CA PHE A 137 12.97 -7.78 1.91
C PHE A 137 13.76 -8.97 1.34
N ARG A 138 14.22 -9.87 2.21
CA ARG A 138 14.92 -11.12 1.81
C ARG A 138 14.10 -12.38 2.07
N GLY A 139 12.81 -12.22 2.35
CA GLY A 139 11.91 -13.34 2.58
C GLY A 139 11.61 -13.65 4.04
N VAL A 140 10.79 -14.68 4.25
CA VAL A 140 10.35 -15.17 5.56
C VAL A 140 10.88 -16.58 5.85
N ILE A 141 11.04 -16.90 7.13
CA ILE A 141 11.31 -18.24 7.64
C ILE A 141 10.09 -18.66 8.46
N LEU A 142 9.54 -19.83 8.12
CA LEU A 142 8.35 -20.40 8.75
C LEU A 142 8.72 -21.68 9.53
N ASP A 143 7.75 -22.21 10.27
CA ASP A 143 7.86 -23.52 10.92
C ASP A 143 8.13 -24.65 9.91
N SER A 144 8.68 -25.77 10.38
CA SER A 144 8.84 -26.96 9.52
C SER A 144 7.47 -27.44 9.01
N GLY A 145 7.35 -27.65 7.70
CA GLY A 145 6.10 -28.05 7.05
C GLY A 145 5.10 -26.91 6.80
N ALA A 146 5.35 -25.71 7.33
CA ALA A 146 4.58 -24.52 6.99
C ALA A 146 4.96 -23.98 5.60
N LYS A 147 4.02 -23.25 5.00
CA LYS A 147 4.14 -22.63 3.68
C LYS A 147 3.56 -21.22 3.66
N THR A 148 4.02 -20.40 2.73
CA THR A 148 3.31 -19.19 2.36
C THR A 148 2.01 -19.53 1.62
N VAL A 149 1.04 -18.63 1.68
CA VAL A 149 -0.24 -18.71 0.96
C VAL A 149 -0.59 -17.33 0.41
N ILE A 150 -1.39 -17.28 -0.64
CA ILE A 150 -1.85 -16.00 -1.21
C ILE A 150 -2.66 -15.23 -0.16
N PRO A 151 -2.21 -14.04 0.29
CA PRO A 151 -2.99 -13.24 1.21
C PRO A 151 -4.14 -12.55 0.48
N SER A 152 -5.24 -12.30 1.20
CA SER A 152 -6.26 -11.36 0.74
C SER A 152 -5.67 -9.95 0.77
N VAL A 153 -5.74 -9.25 -0.36
CA VAL A 153 -5.24 -7.88 -0.50
C VAL A 153 -6.20 -7.03 -1.33
N PRO A 154 -6.22 -5.70 -1.14
CA PRO A 154 -7.01 -4.82 -1.98
C PRO A 154 -6.69 -4.94 -3.47
N SER A 155 -7.71 -4.84 -4.32
CA SER A 155 -7.57 -4.87 -5.79
C SER A 155 -7.28 -3.51 -6.40
N ARG A 156 -7.64 -2.42 -5.71
CA ARG A 156 -7.41 -1.03 -6.15
C ARG A 156 -6.25 -0.41 -5.39
N ILE A 157 -5.52 0.48 -6.04
CA ILE A 157 -4.37 1.19 -5.46
C ILE A 157 -4.59 2.71 -5.52
N ILE A 158 -4.23 3.40 -4.44
CA ILE A 158 -4.06 4.85 -4.39
C ILE A 158 -2.57 5.20 -4.30
N GLU A 159 -2.08 6.06 -5.19
CA GLU A 159 -0.70 6.54 -5.18
C GLU A 159 -0.63 7.99 -4.71
N PHE A 160 0.18 8.25 -3.68
CA PHE A 160 0.47 9.59 -3.19
C PHE A 160 1.82 10.04 -3.75
N ILE A 161 1.85 11.23 -4.34
CA ILE A 161 3.07 11.86 -4.85
C ILE A 161 3.33 13.11 -4.03
N GLY A 162 4.51 13.26 -3.44
CA GLY A 162 4.75 14.41 -2.58
C GLY A 162 6.15 14.59 -2.03
N ASP A 163 6.23 15.46 -1.03
CA ASP A 163 7.46 15.84 -0.32
C ASP A 163 7.50 15.25 1.12
N SER A 164 8.22 15.90 2.04
CA SER A 164 8.31 15.53 3.45
C SER A 164 6.95 15.37 4.15
N ILE A 165 5.94 16.15 3.76
CA ILE A 165 4.60 16.04 4.33
C ILE A 165 3.98 14.69 3.93
N THR A 166 4.23 14.23 2.70
CA THR A 166 3.71 12.93 2.22
C THR A 166 4.50 11.75 2.76
N VAL A 167 5.80 11.93 3.03
CA VAL A 167 6.60 10.97 3.82
C VAL A 167 6.07 10.85 5.26
N GLY A 168 5.43 11.89 5.79
CA GLY A 168 4.99 11.94 7.19
C GLY A 168 6.05 12.43 8.16
N SER A 169 6.96 13.30 7.70
CA SER A 169 7.81 14.09 8.61
C SER A 169 6.93 14.83 9.60
N GLY A 170 7.33 14.86 10.87
CA GLY A 170 6.54 15.43 11.97
C GLY A 170 5.58 14.45 12.64
N SER A 171 5.27 13.32 12.01
CA SER A 171 4.49 12.23 12.62
C SER A 171 5.34 11.31 13.50
N SER A 172 4.71 10.60 14.44
CA SER A 172 5.40 9.70 15.37
C SER A 172 5.97 8.45 14.69
N ARG A 173 5.37 8.03 13.58
CA ARG A 173 5.76 6.85 12.80
C ARG A 173 5.74 7.20 11.30
N PRO A 174 6.75 7.92 10.78
CA PRO A 174 6.81 8.30 9.36
C PRO A 174 6.52 7.13 8.42
N ALA A 175 5.90 7.44 7.29
CA ALA A 175 5.19 6.55 6.37
C ALA A 175 3.90 5.92 6.95
N LEU A 176 3.94 5.31 8.13
CA LEU A 176 2.78 4.60 8.71
C LEU A 176 1.68 5.51 9.26
N SER A 177 2.04 6.58 9.98
CA SER A 177 1.10 7.57 10.50
C SER A 177 0.89 8.74 9.54
N ALA A 178 1.52 8.69 8.36
CA ALA A 178 1.33 9.71 7.33
C ALA A 178 -0.08 9.61 6.73
N TYR A 179 -0.62 10.76 6.31
CA TYR A 179 -1.98 10.85 5.79
C TYR A 179 -2.25 9.90 4.62
N GLY A 180 -1.25 9.62 3.78
CA GLY A 180 -1.38 8.70 2.65
C GLY A 180 -1.64 7.26 3.08
N TRP A 181 -0.95 6.78 4.12
CA TRP A 181 -1.16 5.45 4.67
C TRP A 181 -2.55 5.36 5.32
N LEU A 182 -2.88 6.33 6.18
CA LEU A 182 -4.17 6.39 6.87
C LEU A 182 -5.36 6.42 5.89
N THR A 183 -5.24 7.19 4.81
CA THR A 183 -6.28 7.28 3.77
C THR A 183 -6.44 5.94 3.06
N GLY A 184 -5.35 5.30 2.64
CA GLY A 184 -5.40 4.01 1.95
C GLY A 184 -6.01 2.90 2.79
N GLU A 185 -5.62 2.79 4.07
CA GLU A 185 -6.19 1.81 5.00
C GLU A 185 -7.72 2.01 5.18
N ARG A 186 -8.16 3.27 5.34
CA ARG A 186 -9.59 3.58 5.57
C ARG A 186 -10.47 3.40 4.34
N LEU A 187 -9.90 3.53 3.14
CA LEU A 187 -10.59 3.24 1.88
C LEU A 187 -10.53 1.74 1.51
N GLY A 188 -9.84 0.90 2.28
CA GLY A 188 -9.61 -0.50 1.95
C GLY A 188 -8.84 -0.68 0.64
N MET A 189 -7.91 0.24 0.33
CA MET A 189 -7.11 0.26 -0.90
C MET A 189 -5.65 -0.08 -0.60
N GLY A 190 -4.98 -0.70 -1.57
CA GLY A 190 -3.53 -0.72 -1.59
C GLY A 190 -3.02 0.70 -1.72
N HIS A 191 -1.87 1.03 -1.14
CA HIS A 191 -1.39 2.40 -1.14
C HIS A 191 0.12 2.47 -1.26
N THR A 192 0.61 3.60 -1.77
CA THR A 192 2.04 3.88 -1.91
C THR A 192 2.31 5.38 -1.83
N GLN A 193 3.49 5.75 -1.34
CA GLN A 193 3.94 7.14 -1.20
C GLN A 193 5.24 7.34 -2.00
N ILE A 194 5.12 7.87 -3.22
CA ILE A 194 6.28 8.29 -4.02
C ILE A 194 6.67 9.69 -3.57
N ALA A 195 7.37 9.74 -2.44
CA ALA A 195 7.71 10.99 -1.76
C ALA A 195 9.11 10.95 -1.14
N LEU A 196 9.74 12.13 -1.08
CA LEU A 196 11.05 12.34 -0.47
C LEU A 196 11.05 13.62 0.36
N GLY A 197 11.73 13.60 1.52
CA GLY A 197 11.84 14.80 2.35
C GLY A 197 12.62 15.92 1.64
N GLY A 198 12.08 17.14 1.67
CA GLY A 198 12.73 18.31 1.07
C GLY A 198 12.72 18.34 -0.47
N SER A 199 12.03 17.42 -1.14
CA SER A 199 11.95 17.45 -2.60
C SER A 199 11.08 18.58 -3.14
N CYS A 200 11.46 19.07 -4.31
CA CYS A 200 10.71 20.02 -5.11
C CYS A 200 9.88 19.27 -6.18
N LEU A 201 8.94 19.96 -6.81
CA LEU A 201 8.40 19.48 -8.08
C LEU A 201 9.46 19.61 -9.18
N VAL A 202 10.12 20.76 -9.23
CA VAL A 202 11.13 21.13 -10.23
C VAL A 202 12.53 20.89 -9.67
N ALA A 203 13.42 20.26 -10.44
CA ALA A 203 14.82 20.20 -10.04
C ALA A 203 15.44 21.60 -10.09
N ALA A 204 16.14 22.01 -9.04
CA ALA A 204 16.75 23.33 -8.94
C ALA A 204 18.29 23.27 -9.02
N ALA A 205 18.92 24.38 -9.38
CA ALA A 205 20.37 24.46 -9.61
C ALA A 205 21.21 24.19 -8.35
N ASP A 206 20.64 24.44 -7.17
CA ASP A 206 21.24 24.15 -5.86
C ASP A 206 21.09 22.68 -5.43
N GLY A 207 20.53 21.83 -6.31
CA GLY A 207 20.40 20.40 -6.09
C GLY A 207 19.05 19.96 -5.54
N CYS A 208 18.03 20.83 -5.48
CA CYS A 208 16.70 20.37 -5.07
C CYS A 208 16.21 19.21 -5.96
N PHE A 209 15.68 18.19 -5.31
CA PHE A 209 15.22 16.97 -5.96
C PHE A 209 13.91 17.22 -6.73
N GLY A 210 13.93 17.16 -8.06
CA GLY A 210 12.73 17.34 -8.90
C GLY A 210 11.88 16.07 -9.04
N VAL A 211 10.74 16.02 -8.35
CA VAL A 211 9.82 14.87 -8.40
C VAL A 211 9.22 14.65 -9.78
N VAL A 212 9.08 15.69 -10.62
CA VAL A 212 8.51 15.54 -11.97
C VAL A 212 9.21 14.44 -12.77
N ASP A 213 10.54 14.35 -12.70
CA ASP A 213 11.35 13.34 -13.39
C ASP A 213 11.56 12.07 -12.55
N ARG A 214 11.68 12.23 -11.23
CA ARG A 214 11.98 11.12 -10.32
C ARG A 214 10.77 10.23 -10.05
N TRP A 215 9.55 10.73 -10.22
CA TRP A 215 8.34 9.93 -10.21
C TRP A 215 8.32 8.87 -11.33
N LEU A 216 9.18 8.92 -12.34
CA LEU A 216 9.31 7.85 -13.34
C LEU A 216 10.27 6.72 -12.91
N ARG A 217 10.92 6.83 -11.74
CA ARG A 217 12.03 5.96 -11.33
C ARG A 217 11.62 4.94 -10.26
N THR A 218 12.33 3.82 -10.24
CA THR A 218 12.14 2.76 -9.25
C THR A 218 12.69 3.18 -7.88
N GLY A 219 13.78 3.93 -7.86
CA GLY A 219 14.41 4.47 -6.65
C GLY A 219 14.63 5.99 -6.72
N ILE A 220 15.27 6.53 -5.70
CA ILE A 220 15.52 7.96 -5.50
C ILE A 220 16.69 8.42 -6.38
N ALA A 221 17.72 7.59 -6.57
CA ALA A 221 18.90 7.95 -7.34
C ALA A 221 18.56 8.44 -8.76
N ALA A 222 19.39 9.36 -9.28
CA ALA A 222 19.08 10.05 -10.53
C ALA A 222 19.04 9.13 -11.75
N ASP A 223 19.94 8.16 -11.72
CA ASP A 223 20.19 7.10 -12.67
C ASP A 223 19.46 5.79 -12.28
N ALA A 224 18.60 5.82 -11.25
CA ALA A 224 17.80 4.65 -10.89
C ALA A 224 17.01 4.14 -12.11
N PRO A 225 16.84 2.82 -12.26
CA PRO A 225 16.07 2.25 -13.36
C PRO A 225 14.65 2.83 -13.42
N ASN A 226 14.12 2.99 -14.63
CA ASN A 226 12.73 3.41 -14.80
C ASN A 226 11.78 2.44 -14.12
N TRP A 227 10.74 2.97 -13.49
CA TRP A 227 9.69 2.15 -12.91
C TRP A 227 8.89 1.46 -14.00
N ASN A 228 8.65 0.16 -13.83
CA ASN A 228 7.77 -0.59 -14.71
C ASN A 228 6.30 -0.38 -14.28
N PHE A 229 5.63 0.58 -14.92
CA PHE A 229 4.21 0.90 -14.70
C PHE A 229 3.21 -0.21 -15.09
N SER A 230 3.65 -1.39 -15.52
CA SER A 230 2.78 -2.58 -15.62
C SER A 230 2.66 -3.36 -14.31
N LYS A 231 3.57 -3.13 -13.34
CA LYS A 231 3.55 -3.79 -12.02
C LYS A 231 2.32 -3.43 -11.20
N TYR A 232 1.83 -2.20 -11.32
CA TYR A 232 0.50 -1.80 -10.85
C TYR A 232 -0.03 -0.58 -11.61
N LYS A 233 -1.35 -0.39 -11.53
CA LYS A 233 -2.05 0.81 -12.00
C LYS A 233 -2.80 1.45 -10.82
N ALA A 234 -2.47 2.70 -10.51
CA ALA A 234 -3.22 3.44 -9.51
C ALA A 234 -4.62 3.80 -10.05
N SER A 235 -5.65 3.61 -9.24
CA SER A 235 -7.02 4.08 -9.53
C SER A 235 -7.21 5.54 -9.11
N ILE A 236 -6.45 5.98 -8.10
CA ILE A 236 -6.46 7.35 -7.59
C ILE A 236 -5.01 7.81 -7.43
N VAL A 237 -4.71 9.03 -7.84
CA VAL A 237 -3.43 9.69 -7.58
C VAL A 237 -3.69 10.97 -6.80
N VAL A 238 -3.01 11.16 -5.68
CA VAL A 238 -3.09 12.39 -4.87
C VAL A 238 -1.72 13.05 -4.88
N ILE A 239 -1.65 14.33 -5.25
CA ILE A 239 -0.40 15.07 -5.41
C ILE A 239 -0.36 16.23 -4.42
N ASN A 240 0.68 16.27 -3.59
CA ASN A 240 0.97 17.37 -2.68
C ASN A 240 2.45 17.77 -2.81
N LEU A 241 2.71 18.69 -3.74
CA LEU A 241 4.05 19.18 -4.10
C LEU A 241 4.01 20.69 -4.33
N GLY A 242 5.14 21.35 -4.05
CA GLY A 242 5.31 22.81 -4.18
C GLY A 242 5.78 23.49 -2.89
N THR A 243 5.82 22.77 -1.76
CA THR A 243 6.23 23.34 -0.47
C THR A 243 7.64 23.91 -0.52
N ASN A 244 8.57 23.19 -1.16
CA ASN A 244 10.00 23.50 -1.15
C ASN A 244 10.42 24.37 -2.34
N ASP A 245 9.76 24.27 -3.49
CA ASP A 245 10.12 24.96 -4.75
C ASP A 245 10.39 26.46 -4.58
N VAL A 246 9.62 27.13 -3.71
CA VAL A 246 9.76 28.56 -3.40
C VAL A 246 11.10 28.90 -2.73
N GLY A 247 11.61 28.01 -1.88
CA GLY A 247 12.90 28.16 -1.21
C GLY A 247 14.09 27.96 -2.14
N HIS A 248 13.85 27.37 -3.31
CA HIS A 248 14.86 27.06 -4.32
C HIS A 248 14.76 27.96 -5.57
N GLY A 249 14.04 29.09 -5.47
CA GLY A 249 13.97 30.09 -6.53
C GLY A 249 13.19 29.68 -7.77
N VAL A 250 12.33 28.66 -7.68
CA VAL A 250 11.50 28.22 -8.81
C VAL A 250 10.42 29.26 -9.10
N SER A 251 10.35 29.77 -10.32
CA SER A 251 9.31 30.74 -10.71
C SER A 251 7.94 30.08 -10.81
N GLY A 252 6.86 30.88 -10.71
CA GLY A 252 5.50 30.37 -10.91
C GLY A 252 5.30 29.72 -12.28
N GLU A 253 5.88 30.29 -13.33
CA GLU A 253 5.83 29.75 -14.70
C GLU A 253 6.53 28.39 -14.82
N GLN A 254 7.74 28.27 -14.25
CA GLN A 254 8.49 27.00 -14.20
C GLN A 254 7.69 25.94 -13.45
N PHE A 255 7.14 26.31 -12.30
CA PHE A 255 6.33 25.42 -11.47
C PHE A 255 5.08 24.95 -12.20
N GLN A 256 4.28 25.85 -12.78
CA GLN A 256 3.07 25.51 -13.53
C GLN A 256 3.39 24.57 -14.70
N THR A 257 4.43 24.87 -15.47
CA THR A 257 4.87 24.06 -16.62
C THR A 257 5.25 22.64 -16.19
N ALA A 258 6.01 22.52 -15.10
CA ALA A 258 6.37 21.22 -14.55
C ALA A 258 5.16 20.47 -13.97
N TYR A 259 4.20 21.18 -13.38
CA TYR A 259 2.99 20.57 -12.82
C TYR A 259 2.09 20.01 -13.94
N VAL A 260 1.90 20.77 -15.03
CA VAL A 260 1.23 20.27 -16.25
C VAL A 260 1.96 19.02 -16.78
N THR A 261 3.29 19.04 -16.80
CA THR A 261 4.10 17.90 -17.23
C THR A 261 3.87 16.67 -16.34
N LEU A 262 3.88 16.83 -15.01
CA LEU A 262 3.59 15.75 -14.07
C LEU A 262 2.19 15.18 -14.30
N LEU A 263 1.16 16.03 -14.39
CA LEU A 263 -0.22 15.60 -14.60
C LEU A 263 -0.39 14.80 -15.90
N LYS A 264 0.20 15.29 -17.01
CA LYS A 264 0.21 14.56 -18.30
C LYS A 264 0.94 13.22 -18.20
N ARG A 265 2.06 13.16 -17.48
CA ARG A 265 2.79 11.91 -17.24
C ARG A 265 1.97 10.91 -16.41
N VAL A 266 1.29 11.38 -15.36
CA VAL A 266 0.37 10.56 -14.56
C VAL A 266 -0.76 10.01 -15.42
N ARG A 267 -1.47 10.86 -16.17
CA ARG A 267 -2.53 10.41 -17.08
C ARG A 267 -2.04 9.40 -18.11
N ALA A 268 -0.87 9.62 -18.70
CA ALA A 268 -0.30 8.69 -19.69
C ALA A 268 0.03 7.29 -19.08
N ARG A 269 0.43 7.23 -17.81
CA ARG A 269 0.76 5.95 -17.15
C ARG A 269 -0.44 5.28 -16.48
N TYR A 270 -1.41 6.07 -16.03
CA TYR A 270 -2.65 5.63 -15.40
C TYR A 270 -3.87 6.27 -16.12
N PRO A 271 -4.25 5.79 -17.32
CA PRO A 271 -5.28 6.41 -18.15
C PRO A 271 -6.62 6.59 -17.47
N ASP A 272 -6.99 5.69 -16.54
CA ASP A 272 -8.30 5.70 -15.90
C ASP A 272 -8.34 6.40 -14.53
N ALA A 273 -7.18 6.78 -13.99
CA ALA A 273 -7.07 7.28 -12.62
C ALA A 273 -7.81 8.61 -12.41
N SER A 274 -8.38 8.80 -11.22
CA SER A 274 -8.78 10.14 -10.77
C SER A 274 -7.58 10.82 -10.11
N ILE A 275 -7.20 12.01 -10.57
CA ILE A 275 -5.99 12.74 -10.16
C ILE A 275 -6.42 13.94 -9.32
N TYR A 276 -5.95 14.01 -8.08
CA TYR A 276 -6.27 15.08 -7.14
C TYR A 276 -5.01 15.87 -6.80
N ALA A 277 -4.89 17.06 -7.37
CA ALA A 277 -3.82 18.02 -7.08
C ALA A 277 -4.25 18.87 -5.88
N LEU A 278 -3.61 18.66 -4.74
CA LEU A 278 -3.91 19.41 -3.52
C LEU A 278 -3.26 20.79 -3.59
N LYS A 279 -3.98 21.81 -3.14
CA LYS A 279 -3.35 23.03 -2.62
C LYS A 279 -2.41 22.62 -1.49
N THR A 280 -1.13 22.97 -1.59
CA THR A 280 -0.17 22.64 -0.54
C THR A 280 -0.62 23.25 0.80
N PHE A 281 -0.36 22.55 1.91
CA PHE A 281 -0.75 23.06 3.23
C PHE A 281 0.00 24.35 3.61
N ARG A 282 1.15 24.60 3.00
CA ARG A 282 1.91 25.85 3.08
C ARG A 282 1.46 26.93 2.10
N LYS A 283 0.37 26.69 1.36
CA LYS A 283 -0.26 27.64 0.43
C LYS A 283 0.72 28.17 -0.63
N ARG A 284 1.67 27.31 -1.03
CA ARG A 284 2.64 27.58 -2.11
C ARG A 284 2.06 27.17 -3.45
N TYR A 285 2.26 28.03 -4.44
CA TYR A 285 1.82 27.89 -5.83
C TYR A 285 0.34 27.51 -6.05
N PRO A 286 -0.63 28.03 -5.27
CA PRO A 286 -2.02 27.60 -5.40
C PRO A 286 -2.62 27.96 -6.77
N ALA A 287 -2.28 29.12 -7.32
CA ALA A 287 -2.79 29.59 -8.60
C ALA A 287 -2.22 28.77 -9.76
N GLU A 288 -0.93 28.47 -9.70
CA GLU A 288 -0.19 27.68 -10.68
C GLU A 288 -0.65 26.22 -10.69
N THR A 289 -0.86 25.61 -9.51
CA THR A 289 -1.43 24.26 -9.43
C THR A 289 -2.85 24.24 -10.01
N GLN A 290 -3.69 25.22 -9.67
CA GLN A 290 -5.05 25.29 -10.21
C GLN A 290 -5.04 25.53 -11.74
N ALA A 291 -4.16 26.38 -12.25
CA ALA A 291 -3.99 26.63 -13.69
C ALA A 291 -3.46 25.40 -14.43
N ALA A 292 -2.56 24.62 -13.82
CA ALA A 292 -2.09 23.35 -14.38
C ALA A 292 -3.22 22.32 -14.48
N VAL A 293 -4.09 22.22 -13.47
CA VAL A 293 -5.30 21.40 -13.55
C VAL A 293 -6.22 21.89 -14.68
N ARG A 294 -6.49 23.20 -14.75
CA ARG A 294 -7.33 23.80 -15.81
C ARG A 294 -6.82 23.48 -17.21
N THR A 295 -5.50 23.53 -17.42
CA THR A 295 -4.87 23.15 -18.69
C THR A 295 -5.30 21.76 -19.16
N LEU A 296 -5.45 20.79 -18.25
CA LEU A 296 -5.87 19.43 -18.60
C LEU A 296 -7.40 19.32 -18.73
N THR A 297 -8.17 19.98 -17.85
CA THR A 297 -9.63 19.93 -17.91
C THR A 297 -10.18 20.63 -19.16
N ASP A 298 -9.57 21.74 -19.56
CA ASP A 298 -9.94 22.49 -20.78
C ASP A 298 -9.58 21.70 -22.05
N ALA A 299 -8.60 20.79 -21.95
CA ALA A 299 -8.26 19.81 -22.98
C ALA A 299 -9.15 18.53 -22.93
N GLY A 300 -10.14 18.48 -22.04
CA GLY A 300 -11.14 17.41 -21.96
C GLY A 300 -10.90 16.33 -20.90
N ASP A 301 -9.85 16.42 -20.08
CA ASP A 301 -9.61 15.45 -19.00
C ASP A 301 -10.47 15.78 -17.78
N THR A 302 -11.62 15.11 -17.67
CA THR A 302 -12.62 15.35 -16.60
C THR A 302 -12.26 14.71 -15.25
N LYS A 303 -11.17 13.94 -15.19
CA LYS A 303 -10.75 13.19 -13.99
C LYS A 303 -9.51 13.80 -13.32
N VAL A 304 -9.25 15.09 -13.53
CA VAL A 304 -8.20 15.85 -12.86
C VAL A 304 -8.84 16.97 -12.05
N HIS A 305 -8.53 17.04 -10.76
CA HIS A 305 -9.19 17.91 -9.80
C HIS A 305 -8.17 18.74 -9.03
N PHE A 306 -8.44 20.03 -8.89
CA PHE A 306 -7.78 20.86 -7.90
C PHE A 306 -8.56 20.80 -6.59
N VAL A 307 -7.88 20.50 -5.50
CA VAL A 307 -8.50 20.39 -4.18
C VAL A 307 -8.02 21.54 -3.29
N ASN A 308 -8.94 22.43 -2.92
CA ASN A 308 -8.63 23.44 -1.91
C ASN A 308 -8.55 22.79 -0.52
N THR A 309 -7.43 22.99 0.16
CA THR A 309 -7.13 22.43 1.49
C THR A 309 -7.27 23.44 2.62
N ASP A 310 -7.83 24.62 2.35
CA ASP A 310 -8.09 25.63 3.38
C ASP A 310 -8.95 25.07 4.52
N GLY A 311 -8.50 25.28 5.76
CA GLY A 311 -9.19 24.82 6.96
C GLY A 311 -9.11 23.32 7.23
N TRP A 312 -8.30 22.56 6.48
CA TRP A 312 -8.11 21.12 6.75
C TRP A 312 -7.32 20.88 8.03
N ILE A 313 -6.31 21.72 8.29
CA ILE A 313 -5.48 21.70 9.49
C ILE A 313 -5.24 23.11 10.00
N VAL A 314 -4.95 23.23 11.29
CA VAL A 314 -4.53 24.46 11.96
C VAL A 314 -3.02 24.41 12.17
N GLU A 315 -2.26 25.19 11.40
CA GLU A 315 -0.79 25.14 11.36
C GLU A 315 -0.15 25.11 12.76
N SER A 316 -0.58 25.98 13.67
CA SER A 316 0.00 26.12 15.02
C SER A 316 -0.23 24.95 15.97
N THR A 317 -1.21 24.06 15.71
CA THR A 317 -1.57 22.95 16.62
C THR A 317 -1.48 21.58 15.97
N ASP A 318 -1.63 21.53 14.65
CA ASP A 318 -1.63 20.30 13.85
C ASP A 318 -0.28 20.03 13.18
N THR A 319 0.73 20.87 13.40
CA THR A 319 2.10 20.67 12.92
C THR A 319 3.11 20.72 14.07
N VAL A 320 4.33 20.25 13.82
CA VAL A 320 5.43 20.30 14.80
C VAL A 320 6.30 21.56 14.68
N ASP A 321 6.28 22.22 13.51
CA ASP A 321 7.19 23.32 13.15
C ASP A 321 6.54 24.37 12.22
N ASN A 322 5.21 24.44 12.20
CA ASN A 322 4.40 25.22 11.26
C ASN A 322 4.50 24.74 9.79
N VAL A 323 5.11 23.57 9.54
CA VAL A 323 5.23 22.97 8.21
C VAL A 323 4.75 21.53 8.18
N HIS A 324 5.32 20.70 9.03
CA HIS A 324 5.18 19.26 9.03
C HIS A 324 4.05 18.83 9.97
N PRO A 325 2.96 18.23 9.45
CA PRO A 325 1.86 17.78 10.29
C PRO A 325 2.32 16.78 11.35
N ASN A 326 1.80 16.95 12.56
CA ASN A 326 1.90 15.92 13.60
C ASN A 326 0.84 14.83 13.37
N ASP A 327 0.76 13.83 14.24
CA ASP A 327 -0.22 12.74 14.11
C ASP A 327 -1.68 13.23 14.03
N THR A 328 -2.01 14.31 14.75
CA THR A 328 -3.34 14.91 14.69
C THR A 328 -3.59 15.58 13.33
N GLY A 329 -2.62 16.35 12.82
CA GLY A 329 -2.71 16.94 11.48
C GLY A 329 -2.85 15.89 10.39
N HIS A 330 -2.05 14.81 10.43
CA HIS A 330 -2.17 13.71 9.47
C HIS A 330 -3.52 13.01 9.52
N ARG A 331 -4.09 12.79 10.72
CA ARG A 331 -5.44 12.22 10.86
C ARG A 331 -6.50 13.13 10.24
N LYS A 332 -6.46 14.44 10.53
CA LYS A 332 -7.40 15.42 9.94
C LYS A 332 -7.31 15.45 8.42
N ILE A 333 -6.10 15.44 7.85
CA ILE A 333 -5.91 15.37 6.40
C ILE A 333 -6.51 14.08 5.84
N ALA A 334 -6.26 12.93 6.48
CA ALA A 334 -6.82 11.66 6.07
C ALA A 334 -8.36 11.63 6.17
N ASP A 335 -8.95 12.22 7.21
CA ASP A 335 -10.42 12.33 7.33
C ASP A 335 -11.03 13.08 6.14
N ARG A 336 -10.41 14.20 5.74
CA ARG A 336 -10.85 15.00 4.58
C ARG A 336 -10.67 14.26 3.26
N LEU A 337 -9.55 13.57 3.07
CA LEU A 337 -9.32 12.77 1.86
C LEU A 337 -10.27 11.59 1.77
N VAL A 338 -10.50 10.85 2.85
CA VAL A 338 -11.47 9.74 2.84
C VAL A 338 -12.85 10.25 2.47
N ALA A 339 -13.32 11.35 3.06
CA ALA A 339 -14.61 11.93 2.71
C ALA A 339 -14.70 12.41 1.24
N LEU A 340 -13.59 12.86 0.65
CA LEU A 340 -13.52 13.31 -0.74
C LEU A 340 -13.46 12.16 -1.76
N LEU A 341 -12.81 11.05 -1.40
CA LEU A 341 -12.43 9.98 -2.32
C LEU A 341 -13.36 8.76 -2.29
N ASN A 342 -14.27 8.71 -1.31
CA ASN A 342 -15.21 7.61 -1.10
C ASN A 342 -16.43 7.68 -2.04
#